data_AF-A0A847PFN8-F1
#
_entry.id   AF-A0A847PFN8-F1
#
_cell.length_a   1.000
_cell.length_b   1.000
_cell.length_c   1.000
_cell.angle_alpha   90.00
_cell.angle_beta   90.00
_cell.angle_gamma   90.00
#
_symmetry.space_group_name_H-M   'P 1'
#
loop_
_entity.id
_entity.type
_entity.pdbx_description
1 polymer ?
#
loop_
_entity_poly.entity_id
_entity_poly.type
_entity_poly.pdbx_seq_one_letter_code
_entity_poly.pdbx_strand_id
1 'polypeptide(L)'
;MSIQTNEQKMAQAAFGCVSARSKGEKFEDYKSFALAFPALVHSCGLAQALGFAESKDKKDYLNDLEKVLTDIEQKGICERSREVGLNEYTRLSRHVLTASTWLKRYCQAKGD
;
A
#
# COMPACT_ATOMS: atom_id res chain seq x y z
N MET A 1 8.75 21.65 16.53
CA MET A 1 8.41 20.58 15.54
C MET A 1 7.36 19.69 16.17
N SER A 2 6.21 19.53 15.52
CA SER A 2 5.20 18.55 15.95
C SER A 2 5.76 17.14 15.72
N ILE A 3 5.82 16.30 16.75
CA ILE A 3 6.21 14.90 16.61
C ILE A 3 5.03 14.16 15.97
N GLN A 4 5.22 13.68 14.74
CA GLN A 4 4.23 12.85 14.04
C GLN A 4 4.54 11.37 14.21
N THR A 5 3.51 10.56 14.47
CA THR A 5 3.65 9.10 14.50
C THR A 5 3.77 8.54 13.08
N ASN A 6 4.33 7.33 12.94
CA ASN A 6 4.42 6.66 11.64
C ASN A 6 3.02 6.49 11.01
N GLU A 7 2.00 6.15 11.81
CA GLU A 7 0.63 6.07 11.31
C GLU A 7 0.12 7.39 10.75
N GLN A 8 0.40 8.52 11.41
CA GLN A 8 0.02 9.85 10.91
C GLN A 8 0.72 10.17 9.58
N LYS A 9 2.02 9.83 9.46
CA LYS A 9 2.77 10.02 8.21
C LYS A 9 2.20 9.16 7.08
N MET A 10 1.93 7.87 7.34
CA MET A 10 1.32 6.95 6.36
C MET A 10 -0.07 7.44 5.94
N ALA A 11 -0.90 7.88 6.89
CA ALA A 11 -2.22 8.43 6.59
C ALA A 11 -2.13 9.67 5.69
N GLN A 12 -1.23 10.61 6.01
CA GLN A 12 -1.02 11.82 5.22
C GLN A 12 -0.53 11.50 3.79
N ALA A 13 0.42 10.58 3.66
CA ALA A 13 0.91 10.12 2.36
C ALA A 13 -0.18 9.42 1.54
N ALA A 14 -0.98 8.56 2.18
CA ALA A 14 -2.07 7.83 1.53
C ALA A 14 -3.16 8.79 1.05
N PHE A 15 -3.52 9.78 1.86
CA PHE A 15 -4.45 10.84 1.46
C PHE A 15 -3.96 11.60 0.22
N GLY A 16 -2.67 11.96 0.18
CA GLY A 16 -2.04 12.62 -0.96
C GLY A 16 -2.12 11.78 -2.23
N CYS A 17 -1.76 10.49 -2.15
CA CYS A 17 -1.82 9.56 -3.29
C CYS A 17 -3.26 9.39 -3.80
N VAL A 18 -4.20 9.07 -2.91
CA VAL A 18 -5.60 8.84 -3.29
C VAL A 18 -6.25 10.12 -3.84
N SER A 19 -5.97 11.29 -3.27
CA SER A 19 -6.50 12.56 -3.78
C SER A 19 -5.96 12.94 -5.16
N ALA A 20 -4.75 12.51 -5.50
CA ALA A 20 -4.21 12.67 -6.84
C ALA A 20 -4.85 11.67 -7.82
N ARG A 21 -4.99 10.40 -7.42
CA ARG A 21 -5.60 9.34 -8.24
C ARG A 21 -7.09 9.56 -8.49
N SER A 22 -7.82 10.12 -7.53
CA SER A 22 -9.27 10.35 -7.64
C SER A 22 -9.67 11.35 -8.72
N LYS A 23 -8.71 12.09 -9.28
CA LYS A 23 -8.94 13.01 -10.41
C LYS A 23 -8.74 12.34 -11.78
N GLY A 24 -8.24 11.11 -11.81
CA GLY A 24 -7.95 10.38 -13.04
C GLY A 24 -9.06 9.42 -13.46
N GLU A 25 -9.12 9.12 -14.75
CA GLU A 25 -10.14 8.23 -15.35
C GLU A 25 -10.07 6.78 -14.86
N LYS A 26 -8.92 6.35 -14.34
CA LYS A 26 -8.68 4.98 -13.85
C LYS A 26 -8.92 4.81 -12.35
N PHE A 27 -9.57 5.78 -11.69
CA PHE A 27 -9.75 5.74 -10.24
C PHE A 27 -10.58 4.54 -9.76
N GLU A 28 -11.64 4.16 -10.47
CA GLU A 28 -12.49 3.04 -10.04
C GLU A 28 -11.73 1.71 -10.05
N ASP A 29 -10.91 1.44 -11.07
CA ASP A 29 -10.06 0.24 -11.10
C ASP A 29 -9.00 0.25 -9.97
N TYR A 30 -8.38 1.42 -9.74
CA TYR A 30 -7.46 1.61 -8.62
C TYR A 30 -8.15 1.35 -7.27
N LYS A 31 -9.33 1.93 -7.07
CA LYS A 31 -10.16 1.81 -5.87
C LYS A 31 -10.52 0.35 -5.65
N SER A 32 -11.10 -0.34 -6.63
CA SER A 32 -11.46 -1.76 -6.51
C SER A 32 -10.28 -2.61 -6.05
N PHE A 33 -9.08 -2.38 -6.60
CA PHE A 33 -7.88 -3.09 -6.17
C PHE A 33 -7.44 -2.72 -4.74
N ALA A 34 -7.43 -1.43 -4.40
CA ALA A 34 -7.08 -0.94 -3.06
C ALA A 34 -8.00 -1.49 -1.96
N LEU A 35 -9.28 -1.68 -2.24
CA LEU A 35 -10.24 -2.27 -1.29
C LEU A 35 -9.94 -3.74 -0.97
N ALA A 36 -9.46 -4.49 -1.97
CA ALA A 36 -9.20 -5.93 -1.87
C ALA A 36 -7.79 -6.25 -1.35
N PHE A 37 -6.80 -5.41 -1.64
CA PHE A 37 -5.39 -5.72 -1.38
C PHE A 37 -5.04 -6.05 0.09
N PRO A 38 -5.55 -5.35 1.12
CA PRO A 38 -5.29 -5.74 2.51
C PRO A 38 -5.75 -7.16 2.83
N ALA A 39 -6.88 -7.59 2.25
CA ALA A 39 -7.39 -8.95 2.43
C ALA A 39 -6.51 -9.98 1.71
N LEU A 40 -5.94 -9.65 0.55
CA LEU A 40 -4.96 -10.50 -0.15
C LEU A 40 -3.71 -10.70 0.71
N VAL A 41 -3.13 -9.63 1.26
CA VAL A 41 -1.95 -9.73 2.13
C VAL A 41 -2.24 -10.62 3.35
N HIS A 42 -3.43 -10.50 3.94
CA HIS A 42 -3.83 -11.33 5.09
C HIS A 42 -4.09 -12.80 4.71
N SER A 43 -4.61 -13.08 3.52
CA SER A 43 -5.02 -14.44 3.13
C SER A 43 -3.88 -15.27 2.54
N CYS A 44 -3.03 -14.67 1.70
CA CYS A 44 -1.95 -15.37 0.99
C CYS A 44 -0.54 -14.90 1.36
N GLY A 45 -0.43 -13.89 2.23
CA GLY A 45 0.84 -13.31 2.64
C GLY A 45 1.36 -12.24 1.67
N LEU A 46 2.35 -11.48 2.13
CA LEU A 46 2.86 -10.31 1.42
C LEU A 46 3.45 -10.66 0.05
N ALA A 47 4.34 -11.65 -0.03
CA ALA A 47 5.05 -11.97 -1.27
C ALA A 47 4.08 -12.38 -2.39
N GLN A 48 3.07 -13.19 -2.08
CA GLN A 48 2.05 -13.62 -3.06
C GLN A 48 1.12 -12.47 -3.43
N ALA A 49 0.70 -11.63 -2.48
CA ALA A 49 -0.13 -10.47 -2.75
C ALA A 49 0.57 -9.45 -3.68
N LEU A 50 1.86 -9.19 -3.46
CA LEU A 50 2.67 -8.33 -4.33
C LEU A 50 2.86 -8.96 -5.71
N GLY A 51 3.21 -10.25 -5.80
CA GLY A 51 3.33 -10.94 -7.08
C GLY A 51 2.02 -10.95 -7.89
N PHE A 52 0.88 -11.08 -7.21
CA PHE A 52 -0.43 -10.95 -7.85
C PHE A 52 -0.66 -9.53 -8.40
N ALA A 53 -0.32 -8.49 -7.63
CA ALA A 53 -0.40 -7.11 -8.08
C ALA A 53 0.49 -6.84 -9.31
N GLU A 54 1.72 -7.37 -9.33
CA GLU A 54 2.63 -7.32 -10.48
C GLU A 54 1.99 -7.99 -11.71
N SER A 55 1.41 -9.18 -11.53
CA SER A 55 0.76 -9.94 -12.63
C SER A 55 -0.47 -9.25 -13.22
N LYS A 56 -1.12 -8.36 -12.45
CA LYS A 56 -2.31 -7.58 -12.84
C LYS A 56 -1.97 -6.18 -13.35
N ASP A 57 -0.69 -5.89 -13.57
CA ASP A 57 -0.17 -4.57 -14.00
C ASP A 57 -0.61 -3.41 -13.08
N LYS A 58 -0.72 -3.66 -11.77
CA LYS A 58 -1.14 -2.66 -10.78
C LYS A 58 0.02 -1.75 -10.34
N LYS A 59 0.84 -1.30 -11.29
CA LYS A 59 2.03 -0.46 -11.06
C LYS A 59 1.68 0.82 -10.30
N ASP A 60 0.57 1.45 -10.67
CA ASP A 60 0.11 2.68 -10.00
C ASP A 60 -0.16 2.48 -8.52
N TYR A 61 -0.81 1.37 -8.16
CA TYR A 61 -1.08 1.01 -6.77
C TYR A 61 0.21 0.64 -6.03
N LEU A 62 1.09 -0.17 -6.64
CA LEU A 62 2.36 -0.56 -6.04
C LEU A 62 3.25 0.66 -5.75
N ASN A 63 3.36 1.59 -6.69
CA ASN A 63 4.12 2.82 -6.52
C ASN A 63 3.57 3.69 -5.40
N ASP A 64 2.24 3.78 -5.27
CA ASP A 64 1.62 4.56 -4.20
C ASP A 64 1.73 3.85 -2.85
N LEU A 65 1.63 2.53 -2.80
CA LEU A 65 1.91 1.72 -1.61
C LEU A 65 3.35 1.93 -1.11
N GLU A 66 4.32 1.91 -2.02
CA GLU A 66 5.72 2.23 -1.73
C GLU A 66 5.91 3.63 -1.13
N LYS A 67 5.25 4.65 -1.70
CA LYS A 67 5.28 6.02 -1.15
C LYS A 67 4.66 6.12 0.25
N VAL A 68 3.61 5.35 0.51
CA VAL A 68 2.91 5.36 1.80
C VAL A 68 3.74 4.69 2.89
N LEU A 69 4.64 3.75 2.55
CA LEU A 69 5.50 3.09 3.52
C LEU A 69 6.54 4.06 4.09
N THR A 70 6.19 4.76 5.16
CA THR A 70 7.12 5.64 5.86
C THR A 70 8.01 4.85 6.82
N ASP A 71 9.23 5.35 7.03
CA ASP A 71 10.21 4.83 8.00
C ASP A 71 10.75 3.41 7.72
N ILE A 72 10.48 2.87 6.53
CA ILE A 72 11.19 1.73 5.95
C ILE A 72 11.65 2.10 4.54
N GLU A 73 12.61 1.36 4.00
CA GLU A 73 13.05 1.57 2.62
C GLU A 73 11.88 1.36 1.66
N GLN A 74 11.53 2.43 0.94
CA GLN A 74 10.31 2.55 0.17
C GLN A 74 10.35 1.81 -1.15
N LYS A 75 11.54 1.46 -1.65
CA LYS A 75 11.72 0.92 -3.00
C LYS A 75 11.92 -0.58 -2.99
N GLY A 76 11.44 -1.21 -4.06
CA GLY A 76 11.69 -2.62 -4.32
C GLY A 76 10.92 -3.52 -3.36
N ILE A 77 9.73 -3.13 -2.91
CA ILE A 77 8.98 -3.93 -1.92
C ILE A 77 8.68 -5.34 -2.43
N CYS A 78 8.52 -5.51 -3.75
CA CYS A 78 8.33 -6.81 -4.40
C CYS A 78 9.57 -7.71 -4.24
N GLU A 79 10.76 -7.19 -4.59
CA GLU A 79 12.03 -7.90 -4.44
C GLU A 79 12.33 -8.20 -2.97
N ARG A 80 12.25 -7.17 -2.12
CA ARG A 80 12.47 -7.31 -0.67
C ARG A 80 11.55 -8.35 -0.05
N SER A 81 10.28 -8.43 -0.45
CA SER A 81 9.37 -9.44 0.08
C SER A 81 9.80 -10.88 -0.17
N ARG A 82 10.69 -11.12 -1.15
CA ARG A 82 11.19 -12.45 -1.53
C ARG A 82 12.58 -12.75 -0.95
N GLU A 83 13.36 -11.72 -0.63
CA GLU A 83 14.79 -11.88 -0.30
C GLU A 83 15.12 -11.66 1.17
N VAL A 84 14.33 -10.87 1.89
CA VAL A 84 14.64 -10.55 3.29
C VAL A 84 14.35 -11.75 4.22
N GLY A 85 15.11 -11.85 5.31
CA GLY A 85 14.88 -12.87 6.34
C GLY A 85 13.54 -12.69 7.07
N LEU A 86 13.11 -13.73 7.79
CA LEU A 86 11.78 -13.83 8.41
C LEU A 86 11.37 -12.62 9.28
N ASN A 87 12.30 -12.09 10.08
CA ASN A 87 12.02 -10.93 10.94
C ASN A 87 11.67 -9.68 10.13
N GLU A 88 12.48 -9.40 9.11
CA GLU A 88 12.27 -8.27 8.21
C GLU A 88 11.03 -8.47 7.34
N TYR A 89 10.77 -9.70 6.89
CA TYR A 89 9.57 -10.04 6.15
C TYR A 89 8.30 -9.80 6.99
N THR A 90 8.33 -10.20 8.26
CA THR A 90 7.21 -10.01 9.20
C THR A 90 6.98 -8.53 9.47
N ARG A 91 8.06 -7.75 9.66
CA ARG A 91 7.99 -6.29 9.84
C ARG A 91 7.42 -5.61 8.60
N LEU A 92 7.93 -5.95 7.41
CA LEU A 92 7.47 -5.43 6.12
C LEU A 92 5.99 -5.76 5.90
N SER A 93 5.58 -7.00 6.16
CA SER A 93 4.18 -7.44 6.02
C SER A 93 3.22 -6.61 6.89
N ARG A 94 3.59 -6.33 8.14
CA ARG A 94 2.79 -5.48 9.03
C ARG A 94 2.71 -4.04 8.53
N HIS A 95 3.83 -3.46 8.08
CA HIS A 95 3.85 -2.10 7.55
C HIS A 95 3.03 -1.98 6.26
N VAL A 96 3.13 -2.96 5.36
CA VAL A 96 2.31 -3.01 4.13
C VAL A 96 0.83 -3.15 4.45
N LEU A 97 0.47 -3.93 5.47
CA LEU A 97 -0.92 -4.04 5.90
C LEU A 97 -1.45 -2.70 6.43
N THR A 98 -0.67 -1.97 7.21
CA THR A 98 -1.04 -0.62 7.69
C THR A 98 -1.16 0.37 6.53
N ALA A 99 -0.17 0.43 5.64
CA ALA A 99 -0.15 1.33 4.49
C ALA A 99 -1.32 1.07 3.53
N SER A 100 -1.55 -0.19 3.17
CA SER A 100 -2.66 -0.58 2.30
C SER A 100 -4.03 -0.33 2.95
N THR A 101 -4.14 -0.44 4.28
CA THR A 101 -5.36 -0.08 5.01
C THR A 101 -5.65 1.41 4.92
N TRP A 102 -4.64 2.29 4.99
CA TRP A 102 -4.85 3.72 4.79
C TRP A 102 -5.28 4.06 3.36
N LEU A 103 -4.64 3.45 2.35
CA LEU A 103 -5.08 3.58 0.95
C LEU A 103 -6.54 3.14 0.78
N LYS A 104 -6.92 1.98 1.33
CA LYS A 104 -8.29 1.49 1.35
C LYS A 104 -9.26 2.51 1.96
N ARG A 105 -8.98 3.00 3.17
CA ARG A 105 -9.85 3.95 3.89
C ARG A 105 -10.13 5.21 3.06
N TYR A 106 -9.10 5.81 2.48
CA TYR A 106 -9.28 7.03 1.68
C TYR A 106 -9.94 6.75 0.33
N CYS A 107 -9.70 5.59 -0.29
CA CYS A 107 -10.43 5.16 -1.48
C CYS A 107 -11.93 4.98 -1.22
N GLN A 108 -12.31 4.46 -0.05
CA GLN A 108 -13.72 4.35 0.36
C GLN A 108 -14.33 5.75 0.56
N ALA A 109 -13.65 6.62 1.31
CA ALA A 109 -14.14 7.96 1.62
C ALA A 109 -14.25 8.91 0.41
N LYS A 110 -13.58 8.60 -0.71
CA LYS A 110 -13.72 9.34 -1.98
C LYS A 110 -14.82 8.80 -2.89
N GLY A 111 -15.39 7.64 -2.55
CA GLY A 111 -16.43 6.96 -3.32
C GLY A 111 -17.86 7.27 -2.87
N ASP A 112 -18.01 8.01 -1.77
CA ASP A 112 -19.26 8.58 -1.25
C ASP A 112 -19.35 10.07 -1.63
#